data_AF-A0AAD7I056-F1
#
_entry.id   AF-A0AAD7I056-F1
#
_cell.length_a   1.000
_cell.length_b   1.000
_cell.length_c   1.000
_cell.angle_alpha   90.00
_cell.angle_beta   90.00
_cell.angle_gamma   90.00
#
_symmetry.space_group_name_H-M   'P 1'
#
loop_
_entity.id
_entity.type
_entity.pdbx_description
1 polymer ?
#
loop_
_entity_poly.entity_id
_entity_poly.type
_entity_poly.pdbx_seq_one_letter_code
_entity_poly.pdbx_strand_id
1 'polypeptide(L)'
;QNPAFGIAQIRVLTEIFVEKSIQLRDIWARQVAQQNGTACIEVLSWLRRMTLCDIGQAGFNYRLDALETARKPNELNEILMELFHSPPDANRYDTFRLFLAMVPILRLV
;
A
#
# COMPACT_ATOMS: atom_id res chain seq x y z
N GLN A 1 11.71 7.96 -25.61
CA GLN A 1 11.08 8.79 -24.57
C GLN A 1 10.18 7.89 -23.75
N ASN A 2 10.24 7.97 -22.43
CA ASN A 2 9.38 7.15 -21.58
C ASN A 2 8.00 7.82 -21.48
N PRO A 3 6.95 7.28 -22.13
CA PRO A 3 5.64 7.92 -22.20
C PRO A 3 4.99 8.10 -20.81
N ALA A 4 5.38 7.31 -19.81
CA ALA A 4 4.86 7.39 -18.45
C ALA A 4 5.44 8.56 -17.62
N PHE A 5 6.61 9.09 -18.00
CA PHE A 5 7.29 10.17 -17.27
C PHE A 5 7.41 11.45 -18.11
N GLY A 6 6.50 11.64 -19.07
CA GLY A 6 6.36 12.93 -19.73
C GLY A 6 5.82 13.99 -18.77
N ILE A 7 6.13 15.26 -19.04
CA ILE A 7 5.72 16.41 -18.19
C ILE A 7 4.19 16.44 -18.01
N ALA A 8 3.43 16.14 -19.07
CA ALA A 8 1.97 16.10 -19.01
C ALA A 8 1.47 14.98 -18.08
N GLN A 9 2.07 13.80 -18.16
CA GLN A 9 1.72 12.63 -17.34
C GLN A 9 2.06 12.87 -15.86
N ILE A 10 3.22 13.47 -15.58
CA ILE A 10 3.62 13.84 -14.22
C ILE A 10 2.64 14.85 -13.61
N ARG A 11 2.16 15.84 -14.38
CA ARG A 11 1.17 16.80 -13.90
C ARG A 11 -0.15 16.10 -13.51
N VAL A 12 -0.66 15.24 -14.40
CA VAL A 12 -1.90 14.48 -14.14
C VAL A 12 -1.74 13.58 -12.91
N LEU A 13 -0.60 12.89 -12.78
CA LEU A 13 -0.33 12.06 -11.61
C LEU A 13 -0.26 12.90 -10.33
N THR A 14 0.41 14.05 -10.37
CA THR A 14 0.53 14.96 -9.22
C THR A 14 -0.83 15.46 -8.75
N GLU A 15 -1.74 15.80 -9.68
CA GLU A 15 -3.11 16.22 -9.34
C GLU A 15 -3.87 15.10 -8.60
N ILE A 16 -3.77 13.85 -9.07
CA ILE A 16 -4.41 12.69 -8.43
C ILE A 16 -3.83 12.45 -7.02
N PHE A 17 -2.50 12.46 -6.89
CA PHE A 17 -1.82 12.27 -5.60
C PHE A 17 -2.19 13.33 -4.57
N VAL A 18 -2.31 14.60 -4.98
CA VAL A 18 -2.73 15.69 -4.09
C VAL A 18 -4.17 15.48 -3.63
N GLU A 19 -5.08 15.11 -4.53
CA GLU A 19 -6.48 14.81 -4.18
C GLU A 19 -6.57 13.69 -3.13
N LYS A 20 -5.85 12.57 -3.33
CA LYS A 20 -5.86 11.45 -2.38
C LYS A 20 -5.17 11.78 -1.06
N SER A 21 -4.12 12.60 -1.08
CA SER A 21 -3.45 13.07 0.13
C SER A 21 -4.40 13.88 1.03
N ILE A 22 -5.23 14.74 0.44
CA ILE A 22 -6.25 15.51 1.16
C ILE A 22 -7.30 14.57 1.76
N GLN A 23 -7.78 13.58 0.99
CA GLN A 23 -8.71 12.57 1.49
C GLN A 23 -8.14 11.79 2.67
N LEU A 24 -6.86 11.40 2.59
CA LEU A 24 -6.19 10.67 3.67
C LEU A 24 -6.04 11.49 4.94
N ARG A 25 -5.66 12.77 4.81
CA ARG A 25 -5.63 13.72 5.94
C ARG A 25 -6.99 13.80 6.62
N ASP A 26 -8.06 13.91 5.86
CA ASP A 26 -9.41 14.04 6.41
C ASP A 26 -9.85 12.75 7.12
N ILE A 27 -9.43 11.57 6.64
CA ILE A 27 -9.64 10.29 7.33
C ILE A 27 -8.92 10.27 8.67
N TRP A 28 -7.64 10.64 8.71
CA TRP A 28 -6.87 10.69 9.95
C TRP A 28 -7.44 11.71 10.93
N ALA A 29 -7.84 12.89 10.45
CA ALA A 29 -8.50 13.91 11.28
C ALA A 29 -9.79 13.37 11.93
N ARG A 30 -10.60 12.62 11.16
CA ARG A 30 -11.79 11.95 11.70
C ARG A 30 -11.44 10.87 12.73
N GLN A 31 -10.41 10.06 12.49
CA GLN A 31 -9.96 9.05 13.45
C GLN A 31 -9.45 9.66 14.76
N VAL A 32 -8.70 10.76 14.69
CA VAL A 32 -8.23 11.51 15.86
C VAL A 32 -9.42 12.09 16.63
N ALA A 33 -10.40 12.67 15.95
CA ALA A 33 -11.61 13.21 16.57
C ALA A 33 -12.43 12.12 17.27
N GLN A 34 -12.49 10.91 16.72
CA GLN A 34 -13.19 9.77 17.31
C GLN A 34 -12.47 9.20 18.55
N GLN A 35 -11.15 9.35 18.66
CA GLN A 35 -10.33 8.81 19.75
C GLN A 35 -10.02 9.88 20.82
N ASN A 36 -10.96 10.78 21.12
CA ASN A 36 -10.81 11.84 22.14
C ASN A 36 -9.59 12.77 21.92
N GLY A 37 -9.20 13.00 20.66
CA GLY A 37 -8.16 13.98 20.30
C GLY A 37 -6.75 13.41 20.17
N THR A 38 -6.52 12.12 20.40
CA THR A 38 -5.23 11.45 20.11
C THR A 38 -5.48 10.06 19.54
N ALA A 39 -4.94 9.76 18.37
CA ALA A 39 -5.07 8.44 17.75
C ALA A 39 -3.71 7.86 17.37
N CYS A 40 -3.53 6.56 17.62
CA CYS A 40 -2.43 5.80 17.06
C CYS A 40 -2.83 5.32 15.66
N ILE A 41 -2.09 5.76 14.64
CA ILE A 41 -2.42 5.50 13.23
C ILE A 41 -1.27 4.75 12.57
N GLU A 42 -1.57 3.59 12.01
CA GLU A 42 -0.64 2.81 11.18
C GLU A 42 -0.46 3.47 9.81
N VAL A 43 0.44 4.45 9.74
CA VAL A 43 0.70 5.28 8.54
C VAL A 43 1.05 4.42 7.33
N LEU A 44 1.88 3.37 7.51
CA LEU A 44 2.35 2.53 6.41
C LEU A 44 1.21 1.80 5.68
N SER A 45 0.22 1.32 6.44
CA SER A 45 -0.96 0.63 5.89
C SER A 45 -1.80 1.58 5.02
N TRP A 46 -1.97 2.81 5.49
CA TRP A 46 -2.69 3.87 4.77
C TRP A 46 -1.94 4.38 3.54
N LEU A 47 -0.62 4.51 3.62
CA LEU A 47 0.20 4.92 2.48
C LEU A 47 0.11 3.88 1.36
N ARG A 48 0.20 2.59 1.71
CA ARG A 48 0.05 1.50 0.73
C ARG A 48 -1.31 1.53 0.04
N ARG A 49 -2.39 1.77 0.81
CA ARG A 49 -3.76 1.96 0.28
C ARG A 49 -3.84 3.11 -0.72
N MET A 50 -3.25 4.24 -0.36
CA MET A 50 -3.23 5.44 -1.19
C MET A 50 -2.50 5.18 -2.51
N THR A 51 -1.28 4.63 -2.46
CA THR A 51 -0.50 4.30 -3.66
C THR A 51 -1.26 3.33 -4.58
N LEU A 52 -2.01 2.38 -4.01
CA LEU A 52 -2.88 1.48 -4.76
C LEU A 52 -3.97 2.23 -5.53
N CYS A 53 -4.68 3.13 -4.84
CA CYS A 53 -5.70 3.98 -5.42
C CYS A 53 -5.13 4.86 -6.55
N ASP A 54 -3.95 5.42 -6.34
CA ASP A 54 -3.29 6.29 -7.32
C ASP A 54 -2.90 5.50 -8.57
N ILE A 55 -2.34 4.30 -8.44
CA ILE A 55 -2.02 3.44 -9.60
C ILE A 55 -3.29 2.93 -10.29
N GLY A 56 -4.33 2.58 -9.52
CA GLY A 56 -5.63 2.18 -10.08
C GLY A 56 -6.26 3.30 -10.90
N GLN A 57 -6.28 4.52 -10.37
CA GLN A 57 -6.90 5.67 -11.01
C GLN A 57 -6.03 6.25 -12.13
N ALA A 58 -4.72 6.43 -11.93
CA ALA A 58 -3.84 7.01 -12.94
C ALA A 58 -3.43 5.99 -14.02
N GLY A 59 -3.25 4.73 -13.65
CA GLY A 59 -2.80 3.67 -14.56
C GLY A 59 -3.92 3.00 -15.34
N PHE A 60 -5.12 2.87 -14.74
CA PHE A 60 -6.22 2.10 -15.32
C PHE A 60 -7.55 2.87 -15.36
N ASN A 61 -7.57 4.15 -14.97
CA ASN A 61 -8.80 4.95 -14.80
C ASN A 61 -9.86 4.25 -13.94
N TYR A 62 -9.41 3.45 -12.97
CA TYR A 62 -10.24 2.59 -12.15
C TYR A 62 -10.34 3.12 -10.72
N ARG A 63 -11.55 3.31 -10.22
CA ARG A 63 -11.80 3.81 -8.85
C ARG A 63 -11.85 2.61 -7.90
N LEU A 64 -10.75 2.37 -7.20
CA LEU A 64 -10.63 1.29 -6.22
C LEU A 64 -11.30 1.60 -4.88
N ASP A 65 -11.57 2.89 -4.60
CA ASP A 65 -12.20 3.40 -3.38
C ASP A 65 -11.58 2.82 -2.08
N ALA A 66 -10.29 2.48 -2.08
CA ALA A 66 -9.60 1.81 -0.96
C ALA A 66 -9.50 2.66 0.33
N LEU A 67 -9.88 3.93 0.25
CA LEU A 67 -9.89 4.91 1.35
C LEU A 67 -11.27 5.06 2.01
N GLU A 68 -12.35 4.61 1.37
CA GLU A 68 -13.70 4.67 1.94
C GLU A 68 -13.97 3.44 2.80
N THR A 69 -13.99 3.61 4.13
CA THR A 69 -14.31 2.53 5.08
C THR A 69 -15.79 2.14 5.07
N ALA A 70 -16.65 2.94 4.43
CA ALA A 70 -18.11 2.73 4.37
C ALA A 70 -18.56 1.90 3.15
N ARG A 71 -17.70 1.71 2.15
CA ARG A 71 -18.01 0.98 0.93
C ARG A 71 -17.26 -0.35 0.94
N LYS A 72 -17.89 -1.42 0.45
CA LYS A 72 -17.22 -2.72 0.31
C LYS A 72 -15.96 -2.50 -0.55
N PRO A 73 -14.76 -2.85 -0.08
CA PRO A 73 -13.55 -2.73 -0.88
C PRO A 73 -13.74 -3.51 -2.17
N ASN A 74 -13.29 -2.93 -3.28
CA ASN A 74 -13.39 -3.55 -4.59
C ASN A 74 -12.56 -4.85 -4.61
N GLU A 75 -13.03 -5.92 -5.26
CA GLU A 75 -12.36 -7.23 -5.31
C GLU A 75 -10.89 -7.10 -5.78
N LEU A 76 -10.62 -6.15 -6.69
CA LEU A 76 -9.27 -5.89 -7.17
C LEU A 76 -8.37 -5.26 -6.09
N ASN A 77 -8.92 -4.41 -5.21
CA ASN A 77 -8.19 -3.84 -4.10
C ASN A 77 -7.83 -4.91 -3.06
N GLU A 78 -8.75 -5.84 -2.77
CA GLU A 78 -8.49 -6.97 -1.87
C GLU A 78 -7.36 -7.86 -2.39
N ILE A 79 -7.42 -8.24 -3.67
CA ILE A 79 -6.38 -9.08 -4.29
C ILE A 79 -5.03 -8.36 -4.32
N LEU A 80 -5.00 -7.07 -4.69
CA LEU A 80 -3.75 -6.32 -4.72
C LEU A 80 -3.18 -6.15 -3.30
N MET A 81 -4.02 -5.92 -2.30
CA MET A 81 -3.58 -5.90 -0.91
C MET A 81 -3.01 -7.25 -0.50
N GLU A 82 -3.69 -8.36 -0.79
CA GLU A 82 -3.20 -9.70 -0.49
C GLU A 82 -1.83 -9.96 -1.13
N LEU A 83 -1.65 -9.55 -2.40
CA LEU A 83 -0.38 -9.65 -3.11
C LEU A 83 0.73 -8.78 -2.50
N PHE A 84 0.40 -7.58 -2.00
CA PHE A 84 1.36 -6.65 -1.38
C PHE A 84 1.51 -6.85 0.13
N HIS A 85 0.80 -7.79 0.73
CA HIS A 85 1.10 -8.28 2.07
C HIS A 85 2.23 -9.31 1.93
N SER A 86 3.30 -9.11 2.69
CA SER A 86 4.39 -10.10 2.74
C SER A 86 3.79 -11.45 3.13
N PRO A 87 4.08 -12.55 2.41
CA PRO A 87 3.50 -13.84 2.74
C PRO A 87 3.82 -14.16 4.20
N PRO A 88 2.83 -14.58 5.03
CA PRO A 88 3.04 -14.87 6.44
C PRO A 88 4.11 -15.94 6.69
N ASP A 89 4.45 -16.72 5.66
CA ASP A 89 5.49 -17.76 5.71
C ASP A 89 6.90 -17.28 5.37
N ALA A 90 7.10 -16.00 5.00
CA ALA A 90 8.45 -15.45 4.75
C ALA A 90 9.36 -15.64 5.96
N ASN A 91 8.82 -15.53 7.17
CA ASN A 91 9.57 -15.73 8.42
C ASN A 91 10.01 -17.20 8.60
N ARG A 92 9.24 -18.18 8.09
CA ARG A 92 9.58 -19.61 8.24
C ARG A 92 10.74 -20.01 7.33
N TYR A 93 10.75 -19.51 6.09
CA TYR A 93 11.84 -19.76 5.15
C TYR A 93 13.11 -18.98 5.52
N ASP A 94 12.97 -17.77 6.05
CA ASP A 94 14.11 -16.96 6.50
C ASP A 94 14.76 -17.54 7.76
N THR A 95 13.95 -17.95 8.75
CA THR A 95 14.45 -18.65 9.95
C THR A 95 15.13 -19.97 9.57
N PHE A 96 14.54 -20.77 8.67
CA PHE A 96 15.16 -22.01 8.19
C PHE A 96 16.48 -21.76 7.45
N ARG A 97 16.57 -20.69 6.65
CA ARG A 97 17.82 -20.26 6.01
C ARG A 97 18.88 -19.80 7.02
N LEU A 98 18.47 -19.16 8.12
CA LEU A 98 19.36 -18.77 9.22
C LEU A 98 19.92 -20.01 9.94
N PHE A 99 19.09 -21.03 10.18
CA PHE A 99 19.53 -22.32 10.71
C PHE A 99 20.46 -23.07 9.74
N LEU A 100 20.15 -23.07 8.44
CA LEU A 100 21.01 -23.64 7.41
C LEU A 100 22.34 -22.88 7.27
N ALA A 101 22.36 -21.57 7.49
CA ALA A 101 23.56 -20.76 7.46
C ALA A 101 24.50 -21.03 8.65
N MET A 102 23.97 -21.54 9.76
CA MET A 102 24.72 -21.88 10.97
C MET A 102 25.37 -23.28 10.91
N VAL A 103 24.89 -24.17 10.03
CA VAL A 103 25.47 -25.51 9.84
C VAL A 103 26.25 -25.56 8.52
N PRO A 104 27.59 -25.39 8.54
CA PRO A 104 28.40 -25.23 7.32
C PRO A 104 28.48 -26.49 6.43
N ILE A 105 28.04 -27.66 6.91
CA ILE A 105 28.09 -28.94 6.20
C ILE A 105 27.06 -29.00 5.05
N LEU A 106 25.97 -28.22 5.13
CA LEU A 106 24.91 -28.18 4.11
C LEU A 106 25.23 -27.23 2.94
N ARG A 107 26.40 -26.57 2.93
CA ARG A 107 26.85 -25.72 1.81
C ARG A 107 27.51 -26.50 0.66
N LEU A 108 27.68 -27.82 0.77
CA LEU A 108 28.52 -28.60 -0.14
C LEU A 108 27.78 -29.61 -1.04
N VAL A 109 26.47 -29.49 -1.20
CA VAL A 109 25.69 -30.22 -2.23
C VAL A 109 24.86 -29.24 -3.03
#